data_AF-A0A5B7YIA1-F1
#
_entry.id   AF-A0A5B7YIA1-F1
#
_cell.length_a   1.000
_cell.length_b   1.000
_cell.length_c   1.000
_cell.angle_alpha   90.00
_cell.angle_beta   90.00
_cell.angle_gamma   90.00
#
_symmetry.space_group_name_H-M   'P 1'
#
loop_
_entity.id
_entity.type
_entity.pdbx_description
1 polymer ?
#
loop_
_entity_poly.entity_id
_entity_poly.type
_entity_poly.pdbx_seq_one_letter_code
_entity_poly.pdbx_strand_id
1 'polypeptide(L)'
;MKWILRIVTLQALFLLSFSSSASSADDFMITYCDTCSSSTDFSRAANVANSGKVLVFNLRHSKVKAFQLYYEPMLGGTQAVPISVPQEAFDAIDMYHNIIDYYIGYLNNTTSFDSTMKLADKSAFPLSTQSQIHGSMGLACGPSGNPQKASFIPDGIFGPACAAHDSCYDSGQPQALCDAIFREDLYGVIEDALYNSSSLLTRAIARKALREIADEYADFVEQSEEARDAYCSVSINSSKPSCTMEPWSHGATKTITLI
;
A
#
# COMPACT_ATOMS: atom_id res chain seq x y z
N MET A 1 -60.30 8.84 13.03
CA MET A 1 -58.93 9.27 13.38
C MET A 1 -57.84 8.24 13.06
N LYS A 2 -57.98 6.93 13.34
CA LYS A 2 -56.92 5.93 13.08
C LYS A 2 -56.46 5.78 11.61
N TRP A 3 -57.32 6.11 10.64
CA TRP A 3 -56.99 6.03 9.21
C TRP A 3 -56.11 7.18 8.72
N ILE A 4 -56.26 8.38 9.28
CA ILE A 4 -55.47 9.56 8.89
C ILE A 4 -54.01 9.38 9.34
N LEU A 5 -53.80 8.80 10.53
CA LEU A 5 -52.44 8.54 11.05
C LEU A 5 -51.65 7.54 10.19
N ARG A 6 -52.32 6.57 9.54
CA ARG A 6 -51.68 5.59 8.65
C ARG A 6 -51.27 6.19 7.30
N ILE A 7 -52.05 7.14 6.77
CA ILE A 7 -51.72 7.81 5.50
C ILE A 7 -50.55 8.78 5.69
N VAL A 8 -50.52 9.51 6.81
CA VAL A 8 -49.42 10.43 7.13
C VAL A 8 -48.11 9.69 7.38
N THR A 9 -48.14 8.53 8.03
CA THR A 9 -46.92 7.70 8.22
C THR A 9 -46.41 7.08 6.91
N LEU A 10 -47.29 6.71 5.97
CA LEU A 10 -46.87 6.20 4.67
C LEU A 10 -46.21 7.27 3.78
N GLN A 11 -46.72 8.50 3.80
CA GLN A 11 -46.11 9.61 3.05
C GLN A 11 -44.77 10.06 3.63
N ALA A 12 -44.60 10.01 4.95
CA ALA A 12 -43.32 10.27 5.59
C ALA A 12 -42.26 9.20 5.24
N LEU A 13 -42.65 7.93 5.07
CA LEU A 13 -41.74 6.88 4.62
C LEU A 13 -41.34 7.02 3.14
N PHE A 14 -42.24 7.51 2.29
CA PHE A 14 -41.95 7.66 0.85
C PHE A 14 -40.98 8.81 0.54
N LEU A 15 -40.94 9.83 1.40
CA LEU A 15 -39.99 10.97 1.29
C LEU A 15 -38.58 10.65 1.82
N LEU A 16 -38.39 9.50 2.49
CA LEU A 16 -37.07 8.98 2.88
C LEU A 16 -36.49 8.02 1.83
N SER A 17 -37.01 8.04 0.61
CA SER A 17 -36.38 7.37 -0.53
C SER A 17 -35.10 8.13 -0.86
N PHE A 18 -34.01 7.82 -0.15
CA PHE A 18 -32.68 8.26 -0.52
C PHE A 18 -32.43 7.76 -1.93
N SER A 19 -32.39 8.68 -2.89
CA SER A 19 -31.84 8.42 -4.22
C SER A 19 -30.39 8.00 -4.02
N SER A 20 -30.14 6.70 -3.94
CA SER A 20 -28.81 6.13 -4.03
C SER A 20 -28.36 6.34 -5.47
N SER A 21 -27.78 7.51 -5.72
CA SER A 21 -26.99 7.75 -6.92
C SER A 21 -25.85 6.75 -6.89
N ALA A 22 -25.93 5.73 -7.75
CA ALA A 22 -24.79 4.86 -8.05
C ALA A 22 -23.72 5.72 -8.75
N SER A 23 -23.00 6.51 -7.97
CA SER A 23 -21.80 7.22 -8.38
C SER A 23 -20.70 6.17 -8.45
N SER A 24 -20.37 5.67 -9.63
CA SER A 24 -19.20 4.79 -9.78
C SER A 24 -17.93 5.58 -9.43
N ALA A 25 -17.15 5.12 -8.45
CA ALA A 25 -15.82 5.67 -8.18
C ALA A 25 -14.88 5.63 -9.40
N ASP A 26 -15.22 4.85 -10.43
CA ASP A 26 -14.45 4.72 -11.67
C ASP A 26 -14.31 6.03 -12.47
N ASP A 27 -15.13 7.05 -12.19
CA ASP A 27 -15.06 8.36 -12.85
C ASP A 27 -14.04 9.33 -12.22
N PHE A 28 -13.44 8.98 -11.08
CA PHE A 28 -12.59 9.90 -10.32
C PHE A 28 -11.11 9.72 -10.66
N MET A 29 -10.43 10.83 -10.95
CA MET A 29 -8.98 10.92 -10.91
C MET A 29 -8.51 10.94 -9.46
N ILE A 30 -7.41 10.26 -9.15
CA ILE A 30 -6.86 10.16 -7.79
C ILE A 30 -5.60 11.01 -7.68
N THR A 31 -5.54 11.88 -6.68
CA THR A 31 -4.38 12.69 -6.34
C THR A 31 -4.04 12.51 -4.86
N TYR A 32 -2.76 12.48 -4.53
CA TYR A 32 -2.27 12.40 -3.14
C TYR A 32 -1.68 13.76 -2.71
N CYS A 33 -1.96 14.17 -1.48
CA CYS A 33 -1.44 15.40 -0.91
C CYS A 33 -1.27 15.27 0.61
N ASP A 34 -0.09 14.82 1.04
CA ASP A 34 0.18 14.53 2.45
C ASP A 34 0.31 15.80 3.31
N THR A 35 0.54 16.95 2.68
CA THR A 35 0.62 18.26 3.33
C THR A 35 -0.70 19.02 3.35
N CYS A 36 -1.75 18.52 2.69
CA CYS A 36 -3.03 19.20 2.62
C CYS A 36 -3.75 19.19 3.97
N SER A 37 -3.92 20.37 4.58
CA SER A 37 -4.54 20.50 5.90
C SER A 37 -5.87 21.27 5.87
N SER A 38 -6.03 22.16 4.88
CA SER A 38 -7.19 23.04 4.70
C SER A 38 -7.93 22.76 3.39
N SER A 39 -9.21 23.16 3.30
CA SER A 39 -9.99 23.00 2.06
C SER A 39 -9.33 23.68 0.84
N THR A 40 -8.59 24.76 1.07
CA THR A 40 -7.84 25.48 0.03
C THR A 40 -6.67 24.64 -0.49
N ASP A 41 -5.96 23.92 0.38
CA ASP A 41 -4.85 23.05 -0.02
C ASP A 41 -5.38 21.89 -0.88
N PHE A 42 -6.45 21.24 -0.43
CA PHE A 42 -7.11 20.16 -1.18
C PHE A 42 -7.61 20.64 -2.55
N SER A 43 -8.21 21.83 -2.62
CA SER A 43 -8.67 22.44 -3.88
C SER A 43 -7.50 22.72 -4.84
N ARG A 44 -6.37 23.24 -4.32
CA ARG A 44 -5.15 23.48 -5.11
C ARG A 44 -4.56 22.18 -5.65
N ALA A 45 -4.51 21.14 -4.84
CA ALA A 45 -4.05 19.82 -5.27
C ALA A 45 -4.96 19.22 -6.35
N ALA A 46 -6.28 19.39 -6.23
CA ALA A 46 -7.23 18.95 -7.25
C ALA A 46 -7.01 19.65 -8.60
N ASN A 47 -6.75 20.97 -8.59
CA ASN A 47 -6.57 21.75 -9.82
C ASN A 47 -5.41 21.27 -10.72
N VAL A 48 -4.45 20.49 -10.20
CA VAL A 48 -3.36 19.89 -11.00
C VAL A 48 -3.90 18.95 -12.09
N ALA A 49 -5.08 18.34 -11.90
CA ALA A 49 -5.70 17.46 -12.87
C ALA A 49 -6.36 18.17 -14.07
N ASN A 50 -6.46 19.51 -14.03
CA ASN A 50 -7.03 20.39 -15.06
C ASN A 50 -8.53 20.23 -15.39
N SER A 51 -9.11 19.03 -15.33
CA SER A 51 -10.53 18.77 -15.61
C SER A 51 -11.03 17.46 -14.97
N GLY A 52 -12.35 17.26 -14.92
CA GLY A 52 -12.96 16.02 -14.44
C GLY A 52 -13.29 16.00 -12.95
N LYS A 53 -13.64 14.82 -12.43
CA LYS A 53 -13.85 14.58 -10.99
C LYS A 53 -12.53 14.13 -10.37
N VAL A 54 -12.17 14.68 -9.22
CA VAL A 54 -10.89 14.39 -8.56
C VAL A 54 -11.13 14.05 -7.09
N LEU A 55 -10.54 12.94 -6.63
CA LEU A 55 -10.38 12.62 -5.22
C LEU A 55 -8.96 13.01 -4.80
N VAL A 56 -8.88 13.82 -3.75
CA VAL A 56 -7.61 14.21 -3.15
C VAL A 56 -7.51 13.54 -1.78
N PHE A 57 -6.55 12.63 -1.66
CA PHE A 57 -6.26 11.87 -0.45
C PHE A 57 -5.13 12.52 0.33
N ASN A 58 -5.33 12.74 1.62
CA ASN A 58 -4.26 12.92 2.60
C ASN A 58 -4.29 11.68 3.50
N LEU A 59 -3.41 10.73 3.20
CA LEU A 59 -3.39 9.43 3.86
C LEU A 59 -2.86 9.58 5.29
N ARG A 60 -1.85 10.42 5.52
CA ARG A 60 -1.33 10.74 6.86
C ARG A 60 -2.40 11.17 7.86
N HIS A 61 -3.41 11.90 7.40
CA HIS A 61 -4.48 12.42 8.25
C HIS A 61 -5.82 11.70 8.06
N SER A 62 -5.84 10.57 7.34
CA SER A 62 -7.06 9.81 7.03
C SER A 62 -8.17 10.69 6.46
N LYS A 63 -7.82 11.64 5.59
CA LYS A 63 -8.73 12.63 5.02
C LYS A 63 -8.84 12.48 3.52
N VAL A 64 -10.06 12.55 3.00
CA VAL A 64 -10.34 12.64 1.58
C VAL A 64 -11.30 13.80 1.29
N LYS A 65 -11.08 14.47 0.17
CA LYS A 65 -11.98 15.48 -0.40
C LYS A 65 -12.20 15.19 -1.88
N ALA A 66 -13.42 15.46 -2.35
CA ALA A 66 -13.79 15.28 -3.75
C ALA A 66 -14.10 16.64 -4.38
N PHE A 67 -13.67 16.83 -5.62
CA PHE A 67 -13.90 18.04 -6.39
C PHE A 67 -14.38 17.72 -7.80
N GLN A 68 -15.27 18.55 -8.33
CA GLN A 68 -15.54 18.64 -9.76
C GLN A 68 -14.77 19.85 -10.28
N LEU A 69 -13.95 19.63 -11.31
CA LEU A 69 -13.18 20.69 -11.96
C LEU A 69 -13.97 21.28 -13.12
N TYR A 70 -14.12 22.60 -13.12
CA TYR A 70 -14.68 23.38 -14.21
C TYR A 70 -13.62 24.32 -14.78
N TYR A 71 -13.47 24.34 -16.09
CA TYR A 71 -12.63 25.34 -16.74
C TYR A 71 -13.39 26.65 -16.82
N GLU A 72 -12.85 27.71 -16.20
CA GLU A 72 -13.41 29.06 -16.23
C GLU A 72 -12.48 29.99 -17.02
N PRO A 73 -12.76 30.24 -18.32
CA PRO A 73 -11.91 31.06 -19.16
C PRO A 73 -11.71 32.48 -18.62
N MET A 74 -12.72 33.03 -17.93
CA MET A 74 -12.67 34.39 -17.40
C MET A 74 -11.73 34.55 -16.21
N LEU A 75 -11.46 33.47 -15.47
CA LEU A 75 -10.47 33.45 -14.38
C LEU A 75 -9.09 32.96 -14.85
N GLY A 76 -8.97 32.62 -16.14
CA GLY A 76 -7.73 32.12 -16.73
C GLY A 76 -7.29 30.76 -16.20
N GLY A 77 -8.21 29.93 -15.68
CA GLY A 77 -7.84 28.67 -15.06
C GLY A 77 -9.00 27.74 -14.71
N THR A 78 -8.64 26.64 -14.07
CA THR A 78 -9.57 25.63 -13.56
C THR A 78 -10.00 25.97 -12.14
N GLN A 79 -11.30 25.88 -11.89
CA GLN A 79 -11.89 26.01 -10.57
C GLN A 79 -12.33 24.63 -10.05
N ALA A 80 -11.89 24.29 -8.84
CA ALA A 80 -12.31 23.08 -8.13
C ALA A 80 -13.50 23.37 -7.22
N VAL A 81 -14.66 22.81 -7.57
CA VAL A 81 -15.90 22.92 -6.78
C VAL A 81 -16.06 21.66 -5.91
N PRO A 82 -16.19 21.78 -4.58
CA PRO A 82 -16.36 20.62 -3.71
C PRO A 82 -17.63 19.82 -4.05
N ILE A 83 -17.51 18.50 -4.08
CA ILE A 83 -18.63 17.55 -4.25
C ILE A 83 -18.61 16.51 -3.14
N SER A 84 -19.68 15.72 -3.03
CA SER A 84 -19.75 14.61 -2.08
C SER A 84 -18.67 13.57 -2.37
N VAL A 85 -18.00 13.12 -1.32
CA VAL A 85 -17.02 12.03 -1.38
C VAL A 85 -17.79 10.70 -1.49
N PRO A 86 -17.47 9.82 -2.46
CA PRO A 86 -18.07 8.49 -2.53
C PRO A 86 -17.64 7.62 -1.35
N GLN A 87 -18.52 6.75 -0.87
CA GLN A 87 -18.24 5.87 0.29
C GLN A 87 -16.98 5.02 0.08
N GLU A 88 -16.79 4.53 -1.14
CA GLU A 88 -15.63 3.72 -1.54
C GLU A 88 -14.29 4.41 -1.28
N ALA A 89 -14.24 5.74 -1.24
CA ALA A 89 -13.02 6.49 -0.92
C ALA A 89 -12.66 6.45 0.56
N PHE A 90 -13.66 6.41 1.44
CA PHE A 90 -13.43 6.18 2.87
C PHE A 90 -12.96 4.74 3.10
N ASP A 91 -13.63 3.77 2.49
CA ASP A 91 -13.27 2.36 2.59
C ASP A 91 -11.83 2.11 2.09
N ALA A 92 -11.41 2.83 1.04
CA ALA A 92 -10.05 2.75 0.52
C ALA A 92 -9.00 3.38 1.47
N ILE A 93 -9.31 4.51 2.14
CA ILE A 93 -8.44 5.06 3.19
C ILE A 93 -8.30 4.05 4.34
N ASP A 94 -9.41 3.47 4.79
CA ASP A 94 -9.37 2.49 5.88
C ASP A 94 -8.52 1.28 5.48
N MET A 95 -8.64 0.81 4.22
CA MET A 95 -7.76 -0.23 3.69
C MET A 95 -6.28 0.17 3.74
N TYR A 96 -5.93 1.39 3.33
CA TYR A 96 -4.54 1.87 3.39
C TYR A 96 -3.99 1.76 4.81
N HIS A 97 -4.72 2.30 5.79
CA HIS A 97 -4.30 2.26 7.19
C HIS A 97 -4.26 0.83 7.72
N ASN A 98 -5.21 -0.03 7.36
CA ASN A 98 -5.16 -1.43 7.76
C ASN A 98 -3.91 -2.15 7.24
N ILE A 99 -3.47 -1.87 6.01
CA ILE A 99 -2.23 -2.44 5.46
C ILE A 99 -1.00 -1.92 6.22
N ILE A 100 -0.92 -0.60 6.42
CA ILE A 100 0.19 0.05 7.12
C ILE A 100 0.24 -0.37 8.59
N ASP A 101 -0.88 -0.36 9.30
CA ASP A 101 -0.98 -0.77 10.71
C ASP A 101 -0.66 -2.24 10.89
N TYR A 102 -1.07 -3.10 9.94
CA TYR A 102 -0.67 -4.50 9.95
C TYR A 102 0.86 -4.63 9.83
N TYR A 103 1.48 -3.88 8.92
CA TYR A 103 2.93 -3.85 8.75
C TYR A 103 3.66 -3.28 9.99
N ILE A 104 3.20 -2.15 10.55
CA ILE A 104 3.75 -1.55 11.77
C ILE A 104 3.58 -2.48 12.97
N GLY A 105 2.39 -3.04 13.13
CA GLY A 105 2.08 -3.99 14.20
C GLY A 105 2.98 -5.20 14.10
N TYR A 106 3.22 -5.68 12.88
CA TYR A 106 4.17 -6.75 12.62
C TYR A 106 5.60 -6.36 13.02
N LEU A 107 6.10 -5.18 12.64
CA LEU A 107 7.41 -4.67 13.07
C LEU A 107 7.51 -4.57 14.60
N ASN A 108 6.52 -4.00 15.27
CA ASN A 108 6.55 -3.72 16.72
C ASN A 108 6.38 -4.99 17.59
N ASN A 109 5.53 -5.92 17.16
CA ASN A 109 5.22 -7.13 17.92
C ASN A 109 6.37 -8.15 17.96
N THR A 110 7.42 -7.97 17.15
CA THR A 110 8.66 -8.76 17.26
C THR A 110 9.41 -8.52 18.59
N THR A 111 8.96 -7.59 19.44
CA THR A 111 9.47 -7.40 20.81
C THR A 111 8.71 -8.20 21.89
N SER A 112 7.53 -8.77 21.60
CA SER A 112 6.82 -9.71 22.48
C SER A 112 5.73 -10.48 21.72
N PHE A 113 5.77 -11.82 21.65
CA PHE A 113 4.63 -12.57 21.10
C PHE A 113 4.20 -13.77 21.94
N ASP A 114 2.90 -13.74 22.27
CA ASP A 114 2.08 -14.81 22.85
C ASP A 114 1.28 -15.50 21.72
N SER A 115 1.16 -16.81 21.81
CA SER A 115 1.02 -17.74 20.67
C SER A 115 -0.42 -17.95 20.15
N THR A 116 -1.33 -16.98 20.28
CA THR A 116 -2.77 -17.23 20.05
C THR A 116 -3.52 -16.34 19.06
N MET A 117 -2.86 -15.54 18.22
CA MET A 117 -3.59 -14.82 17.16
C MET A 117 -3.98 -15.76 16.00
N LYS A 118 -5.15 -16.39 16.16
CA LYS A 118 -5.94 -16.93 15.05
C LYS A 118 -6.36 -15.78 14.15
N LEU A 119 -5.95 -15.86 12.88
CA LEU A 119 -6.54 -15.11 11.76
C LEU A 119 -8.07 -15.25 11.81
N ALA A 120 -8.75 -14.18 12.20
CA ALA A 120 -10.18 -14.00 12.04
C ALA A 120 -10.39 -12.73 11.22
N ASP A 121 -10.39 -12.86 9.90
CA ASP A 121 -11.62 -12.76 9.10
C ASP A 121 -11.22 -12.72 7.61
N LYS A 122 -11.62 -13.75 6.86
CA LYS A 122 -11.21 -13.98 5.46
C LYS A 122 -12.11 -13.25 4.45
N SER A 123 -12.90 -12.27 4.88
CA SER A 123 -13.92 -11.61 4.05
C SER A 123 -13.62 -10.17 3.63
N ALA A 124 -12.47 -9.59 3.98
CA ALA A 124 -12.14 -8.21 3.57
C ALA A 124 -11.42 -8.09 2.21
N PHE A 125 -10.85 -9.16 1.66
CA PHE A 125 -10.25 -9.15 0.32
C PHE A 125 -10.48 -10.47 -0.41
N PRO A 126 -11.35 -10.53 -1.43
CA PRO A 126 -11.23 -11.55 -2.45
C PRO A 126 -10.04 -11.17 -3.33
N LEU A 127 -8.81 -11.28 -2.82
CA LEU A 127 -7.68 -11.53 -3.70
C LEU A 127 -7.96 -12.89 -4.32
N SER A 128 -8.29 -12.86 -5.61
CA SER A 128 -8.56 -14.05 -6.39
C SER A 128 -7.52 -15.12 -6.11
N THR A 129 -8.03 -16.27 -5.73
CA THR A 129 -7.37 -17.55 -5.67
C THR A 129 -6.68 -17.88 -7.00
N GLN A 130 -5.38 -17.59 -7.14
CA GLN A 130 -4.49 -18.32 -8.02
C GLN A 130 -3.00 -18.00 -7.76
N SER A 131 -2.42 -18.66 -6.76
CA SER A 131 -1.20 -19.46 -7.01
C SER A 131 -0.95 -20.35 -5.79
N GLN A 132 -1.48 -21.57 -5.86
CA GLN A 132 -0.97 -22.66 -5.04
C GLN A 132 0.42 -23.02 -5.57
N ILE A 133 1.46 -22.29 -5.13
CA ILE A 133 2.82 -22.81 -5.20
C ILE A 133 3.00 -23.73 -4.00
N HIS A 134 2.55 -24.97 -4.18
CA HIS A 134 3.00 -26.09 -3.35
C HIS A 134 4.50 -26.31 -3.63
N GLY A 135 5.34 -25.69 -2.81
CA GLY A 135 6.77 -25.94 -2.73
C GLY A 135 7.22 -25.70 -1.30
N SER A 136 7.56 -26.78 -0.60
CA SER A 136 8.08 -26.79 0.76
C SER A 136 9.50 -26.17 0.83
N MET A 137 9.62 -24.87 0.55
CA MET A 137 10.78 -24.01 0.83
C MET A 137 10.27 -22.57 1.02
N GLY A 138 9.43 -22.36 2.03
CA GLY A 138 8.97 -21.04 2.47
C GLY A 138 9.69 -20.68 3.77
N LEU A 139 10.92 -20.21 3.65
CA LEU A 139 11.58 -19.48 4.73
C LEU A 139 11.77 -18.07 4.20
N ALA A 140 10.81 -17.22 4.57
CA ALA A 140 11.01 -15.86 5.03
C ALA A 140 12.08 -15.03 4.29
N CYS A 141 11.63 -13.96 3.65
CA CYS A 141 12.37 -12.90 2.97
C CYS A 141 13.61 -12.34 3.72
N GLY A 142 14.68 -13.13 3.82
CA GLY A 142 15.93 -12.80 4.49
C GLY A 142 16.87 -14.02 4.58
N PRO A 143 18.17 -13.82 4.88
CA PRO A 143 19.12 -14.91 4.94
C PRO A 143 18.68 -16.03 5.88
N SER A 144 18.83 -17.25 5.41
CA SER A 144 18.59 -18.53 6.11
C SER A 144 19.34 -18.71 7.45
N GLY A 145 20.10 -17.71 7.90
CA GLY A 145 20.84 -17.70 9.16
C GLY A 145 20.18 -16.96 10.33
N ASN A 146 19.14 -16.14 10.14
CA ASN A 146 18.44 -15.50 11.25
C ASN A 146 16.91 -15.46 11.09
N PRO A 147 16.18 -16.46 11.61
CA PRO A 147 14.72 -16.51 11.52
C PRO A 147 14.00 -15.32 12.20
N GLN A 148 14.68 -14.52 13.05
CA GLN A 148 14.12 -13.31 13.65
C GLN A 148 14.20 -12.08 12.74
N LYS A 149 15.09 -12.09 11.73
CA LYS A 149 15.22 -11.00 10.75
C LYS A 149 14.48 -11.28 9.44
N ALA A 150 14.46 -12.55 9.03
CA ALA A 150 13.62 -13.03 7.95
C ALA A 150 12.12 -12.89 8.31
N SER A 151 11.78 -12.93 9.60
CA SER A 151 10.47 -12.59 10.14
C SER A 151 10.20 -11.09 10.19
N PHE A 152 10.76 -10.23 9.34
CA PHE A 152 10.33 -8.81 9.23
C PHE A 152 9.24 -8.58 8.19
N ILE A 153 8.80 -9.64 7.50
CA ILE A 153 7.88 -9.51 6.37
C ILE A 153 6.82 -10.57 6.51
N PRO A 154 5.55 -10.18 6.66
CA PRO A 154 4.49 -11.16 6.57
C PRO A 154 4.55 -11.75 5.15
N ASP A 155 4.77 -13.06 5.09
CA ASP A 155 4.90 -13.97 3.93
C ASP A 155 3.73 -13.92 2.90
N GLY A 156 2.93 -12.84 2.85
CA GLY A 156 1.69 -12.75 2.08
C GLY A 156 1.91 -12.62 0.58
N ILE A 157 2.60 -11.57 0.12
CA ILE A 157 2.70 -11.25 -1.33
C ILE A 157 4.14 -11.14 -1.86
N PHE A 158 5.12 -10.84 -1.00
CA PHE A 158 6.51 -10.60 -1.44
C PHE A 158 7.37 -11.87 -1.52
N GLY A 159 6.89 -13.00 -1.00
CA GLY A 159 7.61 -14.28 -0.99
C GLY A 159 8.24 -14.66 -2.33
N PRO A 160 7.52 -14.56 -3.48
CA PRO A 160 8.10 -14.86 -4.79
C PRO A 160 9.29 -13.95 -5.16
N ALA A 161 9.21 -12.65 -4.87
CA ALA A 161 10.29 -11.69 -5.15
C ALA A 161 11.53 -12.00 -4.29
N CYS A 162 11.33 -12.36 -3.03
CA CYS A 162 12.43 -12.74 -2.14
C CYS A 162 13.14 -14.02 -2.60
N ALA A 163 12.38 -15.04 -3.01
CA ALA A 163 12.97 -16.27 -3.53
C ALA A 163 13.79 -16.03 -4.82
N ALA A 164 13.36 -15.09 -5.67
CA ALA A 164 14.11 -14.68 -6.86
C ALA A 164 15.40 -13.93 -6.48
N HIS A 165 15.35 -13.07 -5.45
CA HIS A 165 16.51 -12.34 -4.93
C HIS A 165 17.57 -13.27 -4.33
N ASP A 166 17.16 -14.21 -3.49
CA ASP A 166 18.06 -15.24 -2.92
C ASP A 166 18.73 -16.05 -4.03
N SER A 167 17.95 -16.48 -5.04
CA SER A 167 18.51 -17.17 -6.20
C SER A 167 19.50 -16.31 -7.00
N CYS A 168 19.30 -14.98 -7.04
CA CYS A 168 20.23 -14.07 -7.69
C CYS A 168 21.56 -14.00 -6.93
N TYR A 169 21.51 -13.91 -5.60
CA TYR A 169 22.70 -13.95 -4.74
C TYR A 169 23.49 -15.25 -4.93
N ASP A 170 22.81 -16.39 -4.95
CA ASP A 170 23.44 -17.71 -5.13
C ASP A 170 24.12 -17.88 -6.51
N SER A 171 23.69 -17.12 -7.52
CA SER A 171 24.22 -17.22 -8.88
C SER A 171 25.54 -16.46 -9.11
N GLY A 172 26.03 -15.72 -8.11
CA GLY A 172 27.29 -14.99 -8.20
C GLY A 172 27.22 -13.64 -8.91
N GLN A 173 26.01 -13.13 -9.14
CA GLN A 173 25.76 -11.81 -9.72
C GLN A 173 26.18 -10.69 -8.76
N PRO A 174 26.48 -9.48 -9.24
CA PRO A 174 26.76 -8.34 -8.37
C PRO A 174 25.56 -8.04 -7.46
N GLN A 175 25.81 -7.82 -6.16
CA GLN A 175 24.77 -7.49 -5.17
C GLN A 175 23.83 -6.37 -5.65
N ALA A 176 24.38 -5.24 -6.09
CA ALA A 176 23.60 -4.09 -6.57
C ALA A 176 22.68 -4.43 -7.77
N LEU A 177 23.05 -5.41 -8.61
CA LEU A 177 22.18 -5.88 -9.70
C LEU A 177 21.02 -6.68 -9.14
N CYS A 178 21.27 -7.59 -8.20
CA CYS A 178 20.23 -8.38 -7.54
C CYS A 178 19.26 -7.48 -6.77
N ASP A 179 19.75 -6.47 -6.04
CA ASP A 179 18.92 -5.53 -5.28
C ASP A 179 18.03 -4.68 -6.21
N ALA A 180 18.55 -4.28 -7.37
CA ALA A 180 17.78 -3.56 -8.37
C ALA A 180 16.67 -4.43 -8.99
N ILE A 181 16.98 -5.68 -9.34
CA ILE A 181 15.99 -6.65 -9.86
C ILE A 181 14.92 -6.91 -8.80
N PHE A 182 15.34 -7.08 -7.55
CA PHE A 182 14.45 -7.33 -6.44
C PHE A 182 13.41 -6.24 -6.24
N ARG A 183 13.81 -4.96 -6.29
CA ARG A 183 12.88 -3.84 -6.21
C ARG A 183 11.80 -3.91 -7.28
N GLU A 184 12.18 -4.22 -8.52
CA GLU A 184 11.23 -4.39 -9.63
C GLU A 184 10.32 -5.61 -9.42
N ASP A 185 10.86 -6.73 -8.93
CA ASP A 185 10.08 -7.92 -8.62
C ASP A 185 9.05 -7.66 -7.51
N LEU A 186 9.40 -6.88 -6.47
CA LEU A 186 8.47 -6.44 -5.43
C LEU A 186 7.28 -5.68 -6.03
N TYR A 187 7.51 -4.82 -7.03
CA TYR A 187 6.42 -4.14 -7.72
C TYR A 187 5.62 -5.09 -8.62
N GLY A 188 6.29 -6.02 -9.30
CA GLY A 188 5.64 -7.03 -10.13
C GLY A 188 4.62 -7.84 -9.34
N VAL A 189 5.02 -8.37 -8.17
CA VAL A 189 4.11 -9.15 -7.32
C VAL A 189 2.95 -8.32 -6.74
N ILE A 190 3.13 -7.01 -6.54
CA ILE A 190 2.03 -6.10 -6.16
C ILE A 190 1.02 -6.00 -7.30
N GLU A 191 1.46 -5.81 -8.54
CA GLU A 191 0.54 -5.70 -9.68
C GLU A 191 -0.22 -7.02 -9.90
N ASP A 192 0.45 -8.16 -9.79
CA ASP A 192 -0.18 -9.49 -9.89
C ASP A 192 -1.23 -9.70 -8.79
N ALA A 193 -0.89 -9.36 -7.54
CA ALA A 193 -1.78 -9.47 -6.39
C ALA A 193 -3.04 -8.60 -6.55
N LEU A 194 -2.91 -7.45 -7.22
CA LEU A 194 -3.99 -6.49 -7.38
C LEU A 194 -4.73 -6.60 -8.72
N TYR A 195 -4.30 -7.48 -9.63
CA TYR A 195 -4.84 -7.61 -10.98
C TYR A 195 -6.37 -7.81 -10.98
N ASN A 196 -6.87 -8.69 -10.11
CA ASN A 196 -8.28 -9.06 -10.02
C ASN A 196 -9.12 -8.23 -9.03
N SER A 197 -8.56 -7.14 -8.48
CA SER A 197 -9.33 -6.23 -7.62
C SER A 197 -10.44 -5.54 -8.43
N SER A 198 -11.69 -5.72 -8.03
CA SER A 198 -12.87 -5.21 -8.74
C SER A 198 -13.03 -3.69 -8.68
N SER A 199 -12.51 -3.04 -7.64
CA SER A 199 -12.56 -1.58 -7.48
C SER A 199 -11.25 -0.94 -7.93
N LEU A 200 -11.34 0.02 -8.87
CA LEU A 200 -10.20 0.83 -9.31
C LEU A 200 -9.58 1.62 -8.15
N LEU A 201 -10.44 2.16 -7.29
CA LEU A 201 -10.02 3.00 -6.17
C LEU A 201 -9.29 2.18 -5.11
N THR A 202 -9.88 1.05 -4.73
CA THR A 202 -9.25 0.08 -3.80
C THR A 202 -7.91 -0.38 -4.35
N ARG A 203 -7.84 -0.73 -5.64
CA ARG A 203 -6.60 -1.13 -6.30
C ARG A 203 -5.53 -0.03 -6.25
N ALA A 204 -5.89 1.21 -6.56
CA ALA A 204 -4.95 2.33 -6.56
C ALA A 204 -4.39 2.61 -5.16
N ILE A 205 -5.25 2.60 -4.14
CA ILE A 205 -4.86 2.87 -2.75
C ILE A 205 -4.05 1.70 -2.16
N ALA A 206 -4.47 0.46 -2.42
CA ALA A 206 -3.73 -0.75 -2.05
C ALA A 206 -2.32 -0.75 -2.65
N ARG A 207 -2.22 -0.44 -3.95
CA ARG A 207 -0.94 -0.35 -4.67
C ARG A 207 -0.01 0.65 -3.99
N LYS A 208 -0.53 1.83 -3.60
CA LYS A 208 0.27 2.83 -2.90
C LYS A 208 0.80 2.31 -1.57
N ALA A 209 -0.05 1.76 -0.72
CA ALA A 209 0.37 1.20 0.58
C ALA A 209 1.45 0.12 0.41
N LEU A 210 1.21 -0.84 -0.50
CA LEU A 210 2.13 -1.95 -0.73
C LEU A 210 3.46 -1.50 -1.35
N ARG A 211 3.45 -0.48 -2.21
CA ARG A 211 4.69 0.09 -2.78
C ARG A 211 5.52 0.81 -1.73
N GLU A 212 4.89 1.51 -0.78
CA GLU A 212 5.61 2.13 0.33
C GLU A 212 6.31 1.08 1.20
N ILE A 213 5.64 -0.03 1.48
CA ILE A 213 6.25 -1.18 2.17
C ILE A 213 7.38 -1.80 1.34
N ALA A 214 7.16 -1.98 0.02
CA ALA A 214 8.19 -2.52 -0.87
C ALA A 214 9.44 -1.62 -0.96
N ASP A 215 9.25 -0.30 -0.99
CA ASP A 215 10.33 0.68 -1.02
C ASP A 215 11.14 0.64 0.27
N GLU A 216 10.46 0.63 1.42
CA GLU A 216 11.13 0.48 2.71
C GLU A 216 11.91 -0.83 2.79
N TYR A 217 11.34 -1.90 2.24
CA TYR A 217 11.96 -3.20 2.26
C TYR A 217 13.20 -3.27 1.35
N ALA A 218 13.10 -2.76 0.12
CA ALA A 218 14.23 -2.67 -0.79
C ALA A 218 15.35 -1.78 -0.22
N ASP A 219 14.99 -0.64 0.39
CA ASP A 219 15.93 0.25 1.07
C ASP A 219 16.64 -0.45 2.24
N PHE A 220 15.90 -1.26 3.01
CA PHE A 220 16.47 -2.04 4.11
C PHE A 220 17.49 -3.05 3.59
N VAL A 221 17.17 -3.81 2.54
CA VAL A 221 18.09 -4.80 1.95
C VAL A 221 19.35 -4.13 1.40
N GLU A 222 19.21 -2.99 0.72
CA GLU A 222 20.35 -2.26 0.13
C GLU A 222 21.31 -1.71 1.20
N GLN A 223 20.80 -1.31 2.37
CA GLN A 223 21.57 -0.64 3.43
C GLN A 223 21.97 -1.55 4.60
N SER A 224 21.38 -2.75 4.71
CA SER A 224 21.58 -3.65 5.84
C SER A 224 22.93 -4.37 5.75
N GLU A 225 23.69 -4.32 6.85
CA GLU A 225 24.92 -5.14 6.98
C GLU A 225 24.59 -6.62 6.91
N GLU A 226 23.42 -7.04 7.42
CA GLU A 226 22.98 -8.43 7.38
C GLU A 226 22.68 -8.91 5.98
N ALA A 227 22.06 -8.08 5.14
CA ALA A 227 21.82 -8.40 3.73
C ALA A 227 23.14 -8.52 2.95
N ARG A 228 24.12 -7.67 3.26
CA ARG A 228 25.48 -7.80 2.71
C ARG A 228 26.17 -9.07 3.21
N ASP A 229 26.13 -9.35 4.50
CA ASP A 229 26.77 -10.52 5.10
C ASP A 229 26.18 -11.82 4.53
N ALA A 230 24.86 -11.83 4.30
CA ALA A 230 24.17 -12.90 3.57
C ALA A 230 24.76 -13.11 2.17
N TYR A 231 24.80 -12.05 1.36
CA TYR A 231 25.37 -12.08 0.03
C TYR A 231 26.82 -12.59 0.04
N CYS A 232 27.63 -12.14 1.00
CA CYS A 232 29.04 -12.49 1.13
C CYS A 232 29.31 -13.88 1.72
N SER A 233 28.34 -14.44 2.45
CA SER A 233 28.42 -15.81 2.97
C SER A 233 28.33 -16.88 1.88
N VAL A 234 27.78 -16.51 0.71
CA VAL A 234 27.78 -17.37 -0.48
C VAL A 234 29.22 -17.49 -0.99
N SER A 235 29.72 -18.72 -1.07
CA SER A 235 31.15 -18.99 -1.34
C SER A 235 31.68 -18.33 -2.61
N ILE A 236 30.86 -18.25 -3.67
CA ILE A 236 31.21 -17.60 -4.94
C ILE A 236 31.31 -16.06 -4.85
N ASN A 237 30.69 -15.46 -3.82
CA ASN A 237 30.64 -14.02 -3.62
C ASN A 237 31.64 -13.49 -2.61
N SER A 238 32.21 -14.36 -1.77
CA SER A 238 33.13 -14.00 -0.67
C SER A 238 34.31 -13.09 -1.07
N SER A 239 34.72 -13.12 -2.34
CA SER A 239 35.82 -12.31 -2.89
C SER A 239 35.37 -11.08 -3.70
N LYS A 240 34.06 -10.82 -3.79
CA LYS A 240 33.49 -9.68 -4.54
C LYS A 240 33.83 -8.36 -3.83
N PRO A 241 33.95 -7.25 -4.57
CA PRO A 241 34.27 -5.94 -3.99
C PRO A 241 33.36 -5.54 -2.82
N SER A 242 32.05 -5.83 -2.91
CA SER A 242 31.07 -5.56 -1.84
C SER A 242 31.34 -6.33 -0.54
N CYS A 243 32.10 -7.43 -0.59
CA CYS A 243 32.45 -8.26 0.56
C CYS A 243 33.82 -7.93 1.18
N THR A 244 34.63 -7.13 0.48
CA THR A 244 36.00 -6.79 0.88
C THR A 244 36.15 -5.35 1.36
N MET A 245 35.11 -4.53 1.23
CA MET A 245 35.10 -3.17 1.76
C MET A 245 34.96 -3.19 3.30
N GLU A 246 35.71 -2.31 3.98
CA GLU A 246 35.59 -2.12 5.43
C GLU A 246 34.12 -1.88 5.84
N PRO A 247 33.74 -2.21 7.09
CA PRO A 247 32.40 -2.01 7.60
C PRO A 247 31.92 -0.61 7.26
N TRP A 248 30.71 -0.48 6.72
CA TRP A 248 30.14 0.82 6.43
C TRP A 248 30.11 1.58 7.75
N SER A 249 30.87 2.67 7.86
CA SER A 249 30.81 3.53 9.03
C SER A 249 29.35 3.97 9.16
N HIS A 250 28.65 3.45 10.18
CA HIS A 250 27.20 3.58 10.35
C HIS A 250 26.68 4.94 9.87
N GLY A 251 26.14 4.97 8.65
CA GLY A 251 25.23 6.02 8.25
C GLY A 251 24.03 5.86 9.17
N ALA A 252 23.84 6.85 10.04
CA ALA A 252 22.82 6.95 11.09
C ALA A 252 21.69 5.92 10.98
N THR A 253 21.47 5.14 12.06
CA THR A 253 20.27 4.31 12.25
C THR A 253 19.05 5.07 11.74
N LYS A 254 18.55 4.69 10.56
CA LYS A 254 17.45 5.40 9.92
C LYS A 254 16.21 4.97 10.70
N THR A 255 15.71 5.83 11.58
CA THR A 255 14.41 5.60 12.21
C THR A 255 13.38 5.51 11.09
N ILE A 256 12.87 4.30 10.85
CA ILE A 256 11.75 4.05 9.95
C ILE A 256 10.60 4.94 10.44
N THR A 257 10.31 5.98 9.66
CA THR A 257 9.17 6.86 9.90
C THR A 257 8.18 6.59 8.78
N LEU A 258 7.32 5.61 8.99
CA LEU A 258 6.12 5.43 8.17
C LEU A 258 5.23 6.66 8.40
N ILE A 259 4.81 7.31 7.32
CA ILE A 259 4.01 8.54 7.34
C ILE A 259 2.53 8.22 7.51
#